data_AF-A0A4Y2MZH1-F1
#
_entry.id   AF-A0A4Y2MZH1-F1
#
_cell.length_a   1.000
_cell.length_b   1.000
_cell.length_c   1.000
_cell.angle_alpha   90.00
_cell.angle_beta   90.00
_cell.angle_gamma   90.00
#
_symmetry.space_group_name_H-M   'P 1'
#
loop_
_entity.id
_entity.type
_entity.pdbx_description
1 polymer ?
#
loop_
_entity_poly.entity_id
_entity_poly.type
_entity_poly.pdbx_seq_one_letter_code
_entity_poly.pdbx_strand_id
1 'polypeptide(L)'
;MSFGLCNAAQTFQRFIHSILRDLDFCMPYIDDVLVASKNEEEHIRHLRILFKRFQDQEILFNLSKCNFGKSQVNFLVYKITEKGIQPMEDKVSAIVNFPKPSTVQEMRRFLAMMNFYRRFIPHAASTQAPLFSYLKGAKKKDKRTIVWTVEAEKAFQQCTNDLANAATLVHPSSYASISLTVDASDTAIGGVLQQSSLNGYQPLAFFSRKLSTAEKKYSAYDRELLAVYASIRHFRHMREGRQFIIFTDHKPLVYAFRQKPEKASPRQLRHLDYIGQFSTNILYIKGEENVVADTLSRITTIDTPSPIDYKKMAEEQSCRNYYLILIRLI
;
A
#
# COMPACT_ATOMS: atom_id res chain seq x y z
N MET A 1 -3.59 17.62 -30.14
CA MET A 1 -4.31 16.34 -30.36
C MET A 1 -5.77 16.58 -30.00
N SER A 2 -6.76 15.98 -30.68
CA SER A 2 -8.17 16.18 -30.31
C SER A 2 -8.62 15.28 -29.15
N PHE A 3 -9.51 15.80 -28.31
CA PHE A 3 -10.14 15.03 -27.23
C PHE A 3 -11.07 13.94 -27.80
N GLY A 4 -11.34 12.91 -26.99
CA GLY A 4 -12.24 11.79 -27.34
C GLY A 4 -11.60 10.65 -28.14
N LEU A 5 -10.40 10.83 -28.71
CA LEU A 5 -9.67 9.75 -29.38
C LEU A 5 -9.15 8.72 -28.37
N CYS A 6 -9.52 7.45 -28.55
CA CYS A 6 -9.23 6.32 -27.65
C CYS A 6 -7.74 6.07 -27.36
N ASN A 7 -6.85 6.53 -28.24
CA ASN A 7 -5.39 6.39 -28.15
C ASN A 7 -4.66 7.70 -27.79
N ALA A 8 -5.37 8.81 -27.52
CA ALA A 8 -4.74 10.11 -27.31
C ALA A 8 -3.81 10.14 -26.09
N ALA A 9 -4.30 9.70 -24.93
CA ALA A 9 -3.54 9.69 -23.68
C ALA A 9 -2.27 8.83 -23.76
N GLN A 10 -2.34 7.68 -24.42
CA GLN A 10 -1.23 6.73 -24.62
C GLN A 10 -0.23 7.20 -25.69
N THR A 11 -0.64 8.14 -26.55
CA THR A 11 0.25 8.81 -27.51
C THR A 11 0.95 9.99 -26.83
N PHE A 12 0.21 10.80 -26.07
CA PHE A 12 0.74 11.90 -25.28
C PHE A 12 1.72 11.43 -24.20
N GLN A 13 1.37 10.39 -23.43
CA GLN A 13 2.28 9.78 -22.45
C GLN A 13 3.60 9.30 -23.07
N ARG A 14 3.57 8.75 -24.29
CA ARG A 14 4.78 8.33 -25.01
C ARG A 14 5.61 9.54 -25.49
N PHE A 15 4.97 10.61 -25.90
CA PHE A 15 5.62 11.87 -26.24
C PHE A 15 6.32 12.48 -25.01
N ILE A 16 5.62 12.67 -23.89
CA ILE A 16 6.20 13.20 -22.64
C ILE A 16 7.33 12.29 -22.10
N HIS A 17 7.15 10.96 -22.10
CA HIS A 17 8.25 10.03 -21.74
C HIS A 17 9.46 10.11 -22.69
N SER A 18 9.32 10.57 -23.93
CA SER A 18 10.45 10.73 -24.85
C SER A 18 11.31 11.94 -24.49
N ILE A 19 10.68 13.00 -23.97
CA ILE A 19 11.30 14.29 -23.60
C ILE A 19 11.98 14.22 -22.23
N LEU A 20 11.43 13.42 -21.31
CA LEU A 20 11.87 13.31 -19.91
C LEU A 20 12.65 12.03 -19.59
N ARG A 21 13.05 11.25 -20.61
CA ARG A 21 13.56 9.86 -20.48
C ARG A 21 14.74 9.70 -19.51
N ASP A 22 15.59 10.72 -19.43
CA ASP A 22 16.84 10.79 -18.68
C ASP A 22 16.74 11.64 -17.40
N LEU A 23 15.54 12.11 -17.04
CA LEU A 23 15.31 12.94 -15.86
C LEU A 23 14.71 12.08 -14.72
N ASP A 24 15.58 11.46 -13.94
CA ASP A 24 15.21 10.59 -12.80
C ASP A 24 14.39 11.30 -11.70
N PHE A 25 14.50 12.63 -11.63
CA PHE A 25 13.72 13.52 -10.77
C PHE A 25 12.30 13.85 -11.27
N CYS A 26 11.88 13.34 -12.45
CA CYS A 26 10.57 13.59 -13.05
C CYS A 26 9.72 12.32 -13.18
N MET A 27 8.44 12.41 -12.80
CA MET A 27 7.45 11.33 -12.94
C MET A 27 6.22 11.83 -13.72
N PRO A 28 6.15 11.61 -15.05
CA PRO A 28 5.02 12.03 -15.87
C PRO A 28 3.88 10.99 -15.91
N TYR A 29 2.65 11.47 -15.81
CA TYR A 29 1.42 10.70 -16.02
C TYR A 29 0.37 11.53 -16.77
N ILE A 30 0.20 11.24 -18.06
CA ILE A 30 -0.67 11.95 -19.01
C ILE A 30 -0.37 13.46 -19.01
N ASP A 31 -1.25 14.29 -18.47
CA ASP A 31 -1.10 15.74 -18.37
C ASP A 31 -0.38 16.21 -17.10
N ASP A 32 -0.22 15.33 -16.10
CA ASP A 32 0.35 15.65 -14.79
C ASP A 32 1.83 15.21 -14.70
N VAL A 33 2.75 16.12 -14.38
CA VAL A 33 4.19 15.84 -14.20
C VAL A 33 4.64 16.23 -12.80
N LEU A 34 4.98 15.22 -11.99
CA LEU A 34 5.56 15.40 -10.66
C LEU A 34 7.07 15.62 -10.76
N VAL A 35 7.59 16.57 -9.98
CA VAL A 35 9.03 16.85 -9.84
C VAL A 35 9.43 16.73 -8.37
N ALA A 36 10.41 15.88 -8.08
CA ALA A 36 10.92 15.64 -6.71
C ALA A 36 12.40 16.00 -6.60
N SER A 37 12.85 16.49 -5.44
CA SER A 37 14.25 16.89 -5.19
C SER A 37 14.54 16.90 -3.68
N LYS A 38 15.81 16.83 -3.28
CA LYS A 38 16.24 16.69 -1.88
C LYS A 38 16.28 18.02 -1.13
N ASN A 39 16.51 19.13 -1.83
CA ASN A 39 16.55 20.49 -1.30
C ASN A 39 16.16 21.51 -2.38
N GLU A 40 15.97 22.77 -1.99
CA GLU A 40 15.49 23.85 -2.87
C GLU A 40 16.47 24.20 -4.01
N GLU A 41 17.77 24.23 -3.75
CA GLU A 41 18.79 24.50 -4.78
C GLU A 41 18.80 23.44 -5.88
N GLU A 42 18.76 22.17 -5.48
CA GLU A 42 18.64 21.02 -6.38
C GLU A 42 17.33 21.09 -7.19
N HIS A 43 16.25 21.52 -6.55
CA HIS A 43 14.93 21.68 -7.16
C HIS A 43 14.89 22.79 -8.22
N ILE A 44 15.49 23.95 -7.94
CA ILE A 44 15.62 25.06 -8.91
C ILE A 44 16.47 24.60 -10.12
N ARG A 45 17.54 23.83 -9.89
CA ARG A 45 18.34 23.23 -10.97
C ARG A 45 17.51 22.25 -11.82
N HIS A 46 16.75 21.36 -11.19
CA HIS A 46 15.88 20.40 -11.87
C HIS A 46 14.77 21.08 -12.69
N LEU A 47 14.13 22.12 -12.14
CA LEU A 47 13.13 22.93 -12.86
C LEU A 47 13.73 23.61 -14.11
N ARG A 48 14.94 24.17 -14.03
CA ARG A 48 15.60 24.79 -15.19
C ARG A 48 15.85 23.79 -16.33
N ILE A 49 16.25 22.56 -15.99
CA ILE A 49 16.44 21.47 -16.97
C ILE A 49 15.09 21.08 -17.60
N LEU A 50 14.06 20.92 -16.77
CA LEU A 50 12.72 20.51 -17.18
C LEU A 50 12.03 21.54 -18.07
N PHE A 51 12.00 22.80 -17.65
CA PHE A 51 11.41 23.89 -18.44
C PHE A 51 12.14 24.08 -19.76
N LYS A 52 13.47 23.94 -19.80
CA LYS A 52 14.21 23.95 -21.06
C LYS A 52 13.75 22.81 -21.98
N ARG A 53 13.69 21.56 -21.49
CA ARG A 53 13.25 20.40 -22.30
C ARG A 53 11.84 20.55 -22.88
N PHE A 54 10.95 21.22 -22.17
CA PHE A 54 9.61 21.54 -22.64
C PHE A 54 9.58 22.75 -23.60
N GLN A 55 10.39 23.78 -23.37
CA GLN A 55 10.55 24.93 -24.27
C GLN A 55 11.17 24.50 -25.61
N ASP A 56 12.18 23.64 -25.58
CA ASP A 56 12.82 23.01 -26.75
C ASP A 56 11.83 22.14 -27.57
N GLN A 57 10.60 21.95 -27.10
CA GLN A 57 9.51 21.15 -27.71
C GLN A 57 8.16 21.91 -27.76
N GLU A 58 8.17 23.23 -27.55
CA GLU A 58 6.99 24.12 -27.60
C GLU A 58 5.81 23.73 -26.69
N ILE A 59 6.08 23.01 -25.59
CA ILE A 59 5.07 22.54 -24.64
C ILE A 59 4.66 23.66 -23.67
N LEU A 60 3.35 23.85 -23.50
CA LEU A 60 2.75 24.88 -22.66
C LEU A 60 2.20 24.30 -21.34
N PHE A 61 2.26 25.09 -20.28
CA PHE A 61 1.80 24.73 -18.93
C PHE A 61 0.55 25.50 -18.55
N ASN A 62 -0.36 24.84 -17.82
CA ASN A 62 -1.46 25.53 -17.18
C ASN A 62 -1.00 26.12 -15.84
N LEU A 63 -0.41 27.31 -15.88
CA LEU A 63 0.19 27.97 -14.70
C LEU A 63 -0.77 28.08 -13.49
N SER A 64 -2.08 28.20 -13.70
CA SER A 64 -3.05 28.26 -12.60
C SER A 64 -3.36 26.90 -11.95
N LYS A 65 -3.04 25.79 -12.63
CA LYS A 65 -3.12 24.42 -12.09
C LYS A 65 -1.79 23.88 -11.57
N CYS A 66 -0.68 24.58 -11.84
CA CYS A 66 0.65 24.17 -11.42
C CYS A 66 0.96 24.57 -9.96
N ASN A 67 1.86 23.82 -9.33
CA ASN A 67 2.38 24.09 -7.99
C ASN A 67 3.92 24.19 -8.02
N PHE A 68 4.54 25.21 -7.39
CA PHE A 68 6.00 25.49 -7.48
C PHE A 68 6.71 25.84 -6.14
N GLY A 69 7.84 25.18 -5.78
CA GLY A 69 8.73 25.42 -4.60
C GLY A 69 8.34 24.78 -3.23
N LYS A 70 8.57 23.47 -3.01
CA LYS A 70 7.42 22.59 -2.71
C LYS A 70 7.73 21.21 -2.01
N SER A 71 7.18 20.88 -0.81
CA SER A 71 7.17 19.56 -0.06
C SER A 71 5.89 18.60 0.12
N GLN A 72 4.60 18.99 0.21
CA GLN A 72 3.36 18.12 0.11
C GLN A 72 2.35 18.44 -1.06
N VAL A 73 1.95 17.47 -1.93
CA VAL A 73 0.94 17.68 -3.02
C VAL A 73 0.05 16.46 -3.26
N ASN A 74 -1.11 16.70 -3.86
CA ASN A 74 -1.91 15.66 -4.49
C ASN A 74 -1.38 15.36 -5.90
N PHE A 75 -1.03 14.10 -6.18
CA PHE A 75 -0.65 13.59 -7.49
C PHE A 75 -1.41 12.28 -7.73
N LEU A 76 -2.19 12.24 -8.80
CA LEU A 76 -3.19 11.18 -9.02
C LEU A 76 -4.13 11.09 -7.80
N VAL A 77 -4.42 9.88 -7.31
CA VAL A 77 -5.27 9.63 -6.13
C VAL A 77 -4.49 9.55 -4.80
N TYR A 78 -3.31 10.20 -4.74
CA TYR A 78 -2.40 10.16 -3.60
C TYR A 78 -1.91 11.54 -3.19
N LYS A 79 -1.71 11.73 -1.88
CA LYS A 79 -1.06 12.90 -1.28
C LYS A 79 0.40 12.53 -0.97
N ILE A 80 1.33 13.04 -1.78
CA ILE A 80 2.77 12.84 -1.65
C ILE A 80 3.32 13.88 -0.67
N THR A 81 4.20 13.46 0.23
CA THR A 81 4.83 14.31 1.25
C THR A 81 6.33 13.99 1.38
N GLU A 82 7.08 14.79 2.14
CA GLU A 82 8.47 14.47 2.53
C GLU A 82 8.61 13.09 3.21
N LYS A 83 7.58 12.62 3.93
CA LYS A 83 7.62 11.42 4.79
C LYS A 83 7.19 10.14 4.08
N GLY A 84 6.46 10.27 2.98
CA GLY A 84 5.85 9.14 2.28
C GLY A 84 4.68 9.54 1.37
N ILE A 85 3.98 8.51 0.89
CA ILE A 85 2.79 8.60 0.07
C ILE A 85 1.58 8.22 0.92
N GLN A 86 0.65 9.17 1.05
CA GLN A 86 -0.65 8.96 1.70
C GLN A 86 -1.73 8.75 0.63
N PRO A 87 -2.78 7.96 0.89
CA PRO A 87 -4.03 8.09 0.15
C PRO A 87 -4.56 9.54 0.30
N MET A 88 -5.29 10.08 -0.69
CA MET A 88 -5.96 11.37 -0.50
C MET A 88 -6.90 11.33 0.72
N GLU A 89 -7.17 12.51 1.30
CA GLU A 89 -7.91 12.68 2.56
C GLU A 89 -9.31 12.07 2.51
N ASP A 90 -9.90 11.90 1.34
CA ASP A 90 -11.12 11.12 1.10
C ASP A 90 -11.05 9.64 1.48
N LYS A 91 -9.91 8.98 1.26
CA LYS A 91 -9.70 7.57 1.59
C LYS A 91 -9.20 7.40 3.03
N VAL A 92 -8.50 8.41 3.55
CA VAL A 92 -8.13 8.49 4.97
C VAL A 92 -9.34 8.82 5.84
N SER A 93 -10.27 9.65 5.37
CA SER A 93 -11.50 9.99 6.11
C SER A 93 -12.46 8.82 6.23
N ALA A 94 -12.45 7.85 5.31
CA ALA A 94 -13.14 6.56 5.51
C ALA A 94 -12.57 5.72 6.68
N ILE A 95 -11.33 5.98 7.10
CA ILE A 95 -10.66 5.37 8.26
C ILE A 95 -10.87 6.23 9.53
N VAL A 96 -10.75 7.55 9.42
CA VAL A 96 -10.98 8.48 10.55
C VAL A 96 -12.46 8.48 10.97
N ASN A 97 -13.37 8.57 10.00
CA ASN A 97 -14.82 8.49 10.17
C ASN A 97 -15.33 7.05 10.14
N PHE A 98 -14.50 6.05 10.46
CA PHE A 98 -14.93 4.65 10.49
C PHE A 98 -16.13 4.50 11.43
N PRO A 99 -17.23 3.84 11.00
CA PRO A 99 -18.47 3.82 11.79
C PRO A 99 -18.24 3.15 13.13
N LYS A 100 -18.47 3.92 14.20
CA LYS A 100 -18.34 3.53 15.61
C LYS A 100 -19.04 2.18 15.85
N PRO A 101 -18.31 1.11 16.23
CA PRO A 101 -18.88 -0.22 16.40
C PRO A 101 -20.08 -0.27 17.34
N SER A 102 -21.25 -0.60 16.79
CA SER A 102 -22.49 -0.76 17.56
C SER A 102 -22.58 -2.14 18.22
N THR A 103 -22.00 -3.17 17.59
CA THR A 103 -22.02 -4.55 18.07
C THR A 103 -20.64 -5.12 18.37
N VAL A 104 -20.60 -6.14 19.22
CA VAL A 104 -19.42 -6.99 19.47
C VAL A 104 -18.86 -7.64 18.18
N GLN A 105 -19.70 -7.84 17.15
CA GLN A 105 -19.25 -8.31 15.84
C GLN A 105 -18.50 -7.22 15.06
N GLU A 106 -18.96 -5.96 15.10
CA GLU A 106 -18.24 -4.83 14.51
C GLU A 106 -16.96 -4.50 15.28
N MET A 107 -16.97 -4.53 16.62
CA MET A 107 -15.78 -4.26 17.43
C MET A 107 -14.68 -5.29 17.15
N ARG A 108 -15.06 -6.56 16.96
CA ARG A 108 -14.10 -7.60 16.54
C ARG A 108 -13.55 -7.38 15.12
N ARG A 109 -14.32 -6.76 14.20
CA ARG A 109 -13.83 -6.36 12.86
C ARG A 109 -12.88 -5.16 12.95
N PHE A 110 -13.24 -4.14 13.73
CA PHE A 110 -12.40 -2.97 13.96
C PHE A 110 -11.08 -3.37 14.62
N LEU A 111 -11.12 -4.17 15.69
CA LEU A 111 -9.91 -4.67 16.34
C LEU A 111 -9.10 -5.62 15.44
N ALA A 112 -9.70 -6.35 14.50
CA ALA A 112 -8.92 -7.05 13.48
C ALA A 112 -8.18 -6.04 12.57
N MET A 113 -8.86 -5.01 12.06
CA MET A 113 -8.25 -3.94 11.25
C MET A 113 -7.18 -3.13 12.01
N MET A 114 -7.33 -2.93 13.32
CA MET A 114 -6.29 -2.34 14.16
C MET A 114 -5.11 -3.29 14.40
N ASN A 115 -5.37 -4.60 14.47
CA ASN A 115 -4.33 -5.62 14.52
C ASN A 115 -3.53 -5.71 13.21
N PHE A 116 -4.19 -5.51 12.06
CA PHE A 116 -3.54 -5.41 10.74
C PHE A 116 -2.42 -4.37 10.72
N TYR A 117 -2.62 -3.18 11.31
CA TYR A 117 -1.55 -2.15 11.34
C TYR A 117 -0.70 -2.16 12.62
N ARG A 118 -0.89 -3.12 13.55
CA ARG A 118 -0.29 -3.09 14.90
C ARG A 118 1.23 -2.98 14.92
N ARG A 119 1.95 -3.57 13.95
CA ARG A 119 3.43 -3.46 13.90
C ARG A 119 3.94 -2.08 13.45
N PHE A 120 3.06 -1.23 12.94
CA PHE A 120 3.35 0.12 12.44
C PHE A 120 2.76 1.22 13.36
N ILE A 121 2.05 0.83 14.43
CA ILE A 121 1.44 1.74 15.41
C ILE A 121 2.20 1.61 16.74
N PRO A 122 2.95 2.64 17.18
CA PRO A 122 3.55 2.67 18.52
C PRO A 122 2.49 2.49 19.62
N HIS A 123 2.82 1.74 20.67
CA HIS A 123 1.96 1.56 21.85
C HIS A 123 0.53 1.03 21.60
N ALA A 124 0.26 0.46 20.41
CA ALA A 124 -1.06 -0.02 19.99
C ALA A 124 -1.78 -0.93 21.01
N ALA A 125 -1.04 -1.76 21.74
CA ALA A 125 -1.60 -2.67 22.74
C ALA A 125 -2.27 -1.93 23.92
N SER A 126 -1.67 -0.83 24.40
CA SER A 126 -2.27 0.02 25.42
C SER A 126 -3.47 0.80 24.87
N THR A 127 -3.38 1.37 23.67
CA THR A 127 -4.50 2.08 23.03
C THR A 127 -5.72 1.17 22.81
N GLN A 128 -5.49 -0.09 22.44
CA GLN A 128 -6.56 -1.06 22.19
C GLN A 128 -7.12 -1.72 23.47
N ALA A 129 -6.45 -1.62 24.62
CA ALA A 129 -6.82 -2.36 25.83
C ALA A 129 -8.27 -2.07 26.33
N PRO A 130 -8.78 -0.82 26.33
CA PRO A 130 -10.18 -0.55 26.66
C PRO A 130 -11.16 -1.21 25.68
N LEU A 131 -10.81 -1.28 24.40
CA LEU A 131 -11.66 -1.88 23.35
C LEU A 131 -11.69 -3.41 23.44
N PHE A 132 -10.58 -4.05 23.81
CA PHE A 132 -10.52 -5.50 24.04
C PHE A 132 -11.41 -5.95 25.22
N SER A 133 -11.77 -5.05 26.15
CA SER A 133 -12.69 -5.39 27.25
C SER A 133 -14.03 -5.93 26.75
N TYR A 134 -14.57 -5.37 25.66
CA TYR A 134 -15.84 -5.77 25.03
C TYR A 134 -15.79 -7.14 24.33
N LEU A 135 -14.59 -7.71 24.12
CA LEU A 135 -14.43 -9.05 23.57
C LEU A 135 -14.33 -10.15 24.66
N LYS A 136 -14.24 -9.78 25.95
CA LYS A 136 -14.21 -10.75 27.06
C LYS A 136 -15.52 -11.54 27.10
N GLY A 137 -15.42 -12.88 27.03
CA GLY A 137 -16.58 -13.78 26.99
C GLY A 137 -17.44 -13.71 25.72
N ALA A 138 -17.00 -13.02 24.66
CA ALA A 138 -17.77 -12.84 23.43
C ALA A 138 -17.74 -14.09 22.53
N LYS A 139 -18.91 -14.64 22.19
CA LYS A 139 -19.01 -15.82 21.30
C LYS A 139 -18.68 -15.48 19.83
N LYS A 140 -18.46 -16.50 18.99
CA LYS A 140 -18.26 -16.34 17.54
C LYS A 140 -19.59 -15.89 16.91
N LYS A 141 -19.57 -14.80 16.13
CA LYS A 141 -20.77 -14.06 15.64
C LYS A 141 -21.66 -13.44 16.74
N ASP A 142 -21.13 -13.17 17.93
CA ASP A 142 -21.86 -12.42 18.97
C ASP A 142 -22.21 -11.00 18.47
N LYS A 143 -23.51 -10.68 18.44
CA LYS A 143 -24.09 -9.42 17.95
C LYS A 143 -24.52 -8.46 19.07
N ARG A 144 -24.22 -8.77 20.33
CA ARG A 144 -24.57 -7.93 21.49
C ARG A 144 -24.17 -6.46 21.26
N THR A 145 -25.08 -5.55 21.57
CA THR A 145 -24.85 -4.09 21.51
C THR A 145 -23.77 -3.67 22.51
N ILE A 146 -22.95 -2.70 22.14
CA ILE A 146 -21.87 -2.17 22.98
C ILE A 146 -22.34 -0.92 23.72
N VAL A 147 -22.21 -0.94 25.05
CA VAL A 147 -22.35 0.26 25.89
C VAL A 147 -20.97 0.93 25.98
N TRP A 148 -20.83 2.06 25.30
CA TRP A 148 -19.57 2.80 25.18
C TRP A 148 -19.24 3.58 26.45
N THR A 149 -18.03 3.40 26.98
CA THR A 149 -17.48 4.26 28.05
C THR A 149 -16.69 5.43 27.45
N VAL A 150 -16.48 6.50 28.23
CA VAL A 150 -15.67 7.66 27.82
C VAL A 150 -14.22 7.24 27.52
N GLU A 151 -13.70 6.25 28.23
CA GLU A 151 -12.38 5.66 28.01
C GLU A 151 -12.31 4.89 26.67
N ALA A 152 -13.33 4.09 26.38
CA ALA A 152 -13.45 3.39 25.11
C ALA A 152 -13.58 4.36 23.93
N GLU A 153 -14.30 5.47 24.10
CA GLU A 153 -14.44 6.50 23.06
C GLU A 153 -13.08 7.10 22.68
N LYS A 154 -12.30 7.53 23.68
CA LYS A 154 -10.95 8.06 23.49
C LYS A 154 -10.01 7.02 22.89
N ALA A 155 -10.09 5.77 23.33
CA ALA A 155 -9.34 4.65 22.78
C ALA A 155 -9.66 4.41 21.30
N PHE A 156 -10.94 4.48 20.91
CA PHE A 156 -11.38 4.32 19.52
C PHE A 156 -10.92 5.48 18.63
N GLN A 157 -11.07 6.73 19.08
CA GLN A 157 -10.60 7.92 18.34
C GLN A 157 -9.07 7.93 18.20
N GLN A 158 -8.33 7.54 19.23
CA GLN A 158 -6.88 7.37 19.11
C GLN A 158 -6.54 6.25 18.13
N CYS A 159 -7.25 5.11 18.19
CA CYS A 159 -7.06 4.01 17.25
C CYS A 159 -7.33 4.43 15.78
N THR A 160 -8.38 5.19 15.47
CA THR A 160 -8.64 5.63 14.08
C THR A 160 -7.59 6.63 13.57
N ASN A 161 -7.09 7.52 14.45
CA ASN A 161 -5.97 8.42 14.13
C ASN A 161 -4.65 7.67 13.94
N ASP A 162 -4.32 6.72 14.81
CA ASP A 162 -3.16 5.83 14.70
C ASP A 162 -3.20 5.03 13.39
N LEU A 163 -4.39 4.55 13.01
CA LEU A 163 -4.65 3.80 11.79
C LEU A 163 -4.50 4.66 10.53
N ALA A 164 -5.00 5.89 10.55
CA ALA A 164 -4.80 6.88 9.49
C ALA A 164 -3.30 7.20 9.29
N ASN A 165 -2.56 7.36 10.38
CA ASN A 165 -1.11 7.58 10.33
C ASN A 165 -0.37 6.34 9.77
N ALA A 166 -0.69 5.14 10.24
CA ALA A 166 -0.06 3.88 9.81
C ALA A 166 -0.43 3.44 8.37
N ALA A 167 -1.48 4.03 7.79
CA ALA A 167 -1.80 3.92 6.36
C ALA A 167 -0.89 4.78 5.46
N THR A 168 -0.02 5.62 6.02
CA THR A 168 1.04 6.32 5.28
C THR A 168 2.10 5.32 4.83
N LEU A 169 2.24 5.13 3.52
CA LEU A 169 3.31 4.31 2.95
C LEU A 169 4.60 5.12 2.92
N VAL A 170 5.69 4.58 3.45
CA VAL A 170 6.98 5.30 3.48
C VAL A 170 7.66 5.20 2.11
N HIS A 171 8.40 6.24 1.71
CA HIS A 171 9.17 6.21 0.47
C HIS A 171 10.19 5.05 0.47
N PRO A 172 10.32 4.29 -0.63
CA PRO A 172 11.25 3.17 -0.70
C PRO A 172 12.70 3.66 -0.74
N SER A 173 13.50 3.25 0.25
CA SER A 173 14.93 3.54 0.29
C SER A 173 15.72 2.49 -0.49
N SER A 174 16.60 2.95 -1.39
CA SER A 174 17.53 2.11 -2.16
C SER A 174 18.53 1.35 -1.30
N TYR A 175 18.80 1.83 -0.08
CA TYR A 175 19.78 1.27 0.85
C TYR A 175 19.14 0.42 1.97
N ALA A 176 17.87 0.64 2.30
CA ALA A 176 17.17 -0.15 3.31
C ALA A 176 16.91 -1.58 2.82
N SER A 177 17.13 -2.58 3.67
CA SER A 177 16.78 -3.97 3.34
C SER A 177 15.27 -4.13 3.25
N ILE A 178 14.79 -4.90 2.27
CA ILE A 178 13.37 -5.19 2.09
C ILE A 178 13.04 -6.57 2.65
N SER A 179 11.83 -6.71 3.20
CA SER A 179 11.22 -8.01 3.44
C SER A 179 9.78 -8.06 2.91
N LEU A 180 9.35 -9.26 2.53
CA LEU A 180 7.98 -9.61 2.22
C LEU A 180 7.44 -10.46 3.37
N THR A 181 6.35 -10.04 4.03
CA THR A 181 5.60 -10.92 4.95
C THR A 181 4.38 -11.49 4.22
N VAL A 182 4.03 -12.78 4.41
CA VAL A 182 2.83 -13.40 3.81
C VAL A 182 2.06 -14.30 4.79
N ASP A 183 0.82 -14.64 4.42
CA ASP A 183 -0.10 -15.55 5.11
C ASP A 183 -1.24 -16.00 4.17
N ALA A 184 -1.84 -17.17 4.42
CA ALA A 184 -2.98 -17.72 3.67
C ALA A 184 -4.08 -18.37 4.52
N SER A 185 -5.27 -17.76 4.54
CA SER A 185 -6.47 -18.36 5.13
C SER A 185 -7.20 -19.35 4.20
N ASP A 186 -8.30 -19.93 4.67
CA ASP A 186 -9.24 -20.70 3.86
C ASP A 186 -10.00 -19.86 2.80
N THR A 187 -9.80 -18.54 2.76
CA THR A 187 -10.66 -17.62 1.99
C THR A 187 -9.92 -16.57 1.15
N ALA A 188 -8.76 -16.08 1.59
CA ALA A 188 -7.93 -15.11 0.88
C ALA A 188 -6.44 -15.29 1.27
N ILE A 189 -5.55 -14.66 0.52
CA ILE A 189 -4.10 -14.59 0.78
C ILE A 189 -3.68 -13.14 1.05
N GLY A 190 -2.73 -12.95 1.96
CA GLY A 190 -2.18 -11.66 2.35
C GLY A 190 -0.69 -11.53 2.05
N GLY A 191 -0.24 -10.30 1.77
CA GLY A 191 1.16 -9.97 1.52
C GLY A 191 1.50 -8.52 1.91
N VAL A 192 2.67 -8.32 2.49
CA VAL A 192 3.14 -7.03 3.01
C VAL A 192 4.57 -6.80 2.56
N LEU A 193 4.81 -5.77 1.77
CA LEU A 193 6.14 -5.29 1.46
C LEU A 193 6.54 -4.23 2.50
N GLN A 194 7.67 -4.43 3.16
CA GLN A 194 8.17 -3.54 4.22
C GLN A 194 9.69 -3.38 4.15
N GLN A 195 10.21 -2.23 4.57
CA GLN A 195 11.66 -1.94 4.65
C GLN A 195 12.14 -1.85 6.10
N SER A 196 13.41 -2.21 6.33
CA SER A 196 14.08 -2.02 7.61
C SER A 196 14.52 -0.55 7.79
N SER A 197 14.13 0.06 8.90
CA SER A 197 14.58 1.40 9.32
C SER A 197 15.15 1.34 10.76
N LEU A 198 15.83 2.41 11.18
CA LEU A 198 16.38 2.55 12.54
C LEU A 198 15.30 2.37 13.62
N ASN A 199 14.06 2.77 13.31
CA ASN A 199 12.91 2.69 14.21
C ASN A 199 12.05 1.42 13.99
N GLY A 200 12.58 0.39 13.31
CA GLY A 200 11.88 -0.86 13.00
C GLY A 200 11.38 -0.95 11.55
N TYR A 201 10.40 -1.83 11.30
CA TYR A 201 9.87 -2.06 9.95
C TYR A 201 8.84 -1.02 9.52
N GLN A 202 8.99 -0.48 8.31
CA GLN A 202 8.07 0.50 7.71
C GLN A 202 7.34 -0.11 6.50
N PRO A 203 6.02 0.13 6.32
CA PRO A 203 5.27 -0.43 5.20
C PRO A 203 5.60 0.32 3.91
N LEU A 204 5.84 -0.43 2.84
CA LEU A 204 5.97 0.08 1.47
C LEU A 204 4.71 -0.18 0.65
N ALA A 205 4.11 -1.37 0.79
CA ALA A 205 2.88 -1.73 0.07
C ALA A 205 2.16 -2.94 0.70
N PHE A 206 0.86 -3.04 0.45
CA PHE A 206 -0.01 -4.12 0.94
C PHE A 206 -0.69 -4.85 -0.22
N PHE A 207 -0.95 -6.15 -0.05
CA PHE A 207 -1.60 -7.02 -1.01
C PHE A 207 -2.59 -7.94 -0.30
N SER A 208 -3.82 -8.03 -0.81
CA SER A 208 -4.75 -9.10 -0.46
C SER A 208 -5.47 -9.58 -1.73
N ARG A 209 -5.77 -10.89 -1.79
CA ARG A 209 -6.57 -11.47 -2.88
C ARG A 209 -7.47 -12.59 -2.35
N LYS A 210 -8.77 -12.48 -2.63
CA LYS A 210 -9.76 -13.55 -2.43
C LYS A 210 -9.34 -14.82 -3.22
N LEU A 211 -9.36 -15.98 -2.58
CA LEU A 211 -9.12 -17.26 -3.23
C LEU A 211 -10.34 -17.67 -4.07
N SER A 212 -10.10 -18.22 -5.25
CA SER A 212 -11.13 -18.83 -6.11
C SER A 212 -11.68 -20.13 -5.50
N THR A 213 -12.80 -20.62 -6.03
CA THR A 213 -13.45 -21.88 -5.60
C THR A 213 -12.55 -23.11 -5.72
N ALA A 214 -11.55 -23.10 -6.61
CA ALA A 214 -10.52 -24.11 -6.71
C ALA A 214 -9.41 -23.92 -5.66
N GLU A 215 -8.89 -22.70 -5.52
CA GLU A 215 -7.79 -22.39 -4.59
C GLU A 215 -8.18 -22.56 -3.12
N LYS A 216 -9.45 -22.36 -2.75
CA LYS A 216 -9.93 -22.65 -1.38
C LYS A 216 -9.79 -24.13 -0.99
N LYS A 217 -9.78 -25.04 -1.97
CA LYS A 217 -9.60 -26.50 -1.76
C LYS A 217 -8.13 -26.92 -1.72
N TYR A 218 -7.19 -26.00 -1.85
CA TYR A 218 -5.76 -26.30 -1.79
C TYR A 218 -5.31 -26.63 -0.35
N SER A 219 -4.25 -27.41 -0.23
CA SER A 219 -3.60 -27.67 1.07
C SER A 219 -3.08 -26.37 1.69
N ALA A 220 -2.89 -26.32 3.02
CA ALA A 220 -2.30 -25.15 3.69
C ALA A 220 -0.95 -24.75 3.03
N TYR A 221 -0.08 -25.73 2.76
CA TYR A 221 1.19 -25.52 2.05
C TYR A 221 1.01 -24.90 0.65
N ASP A 222 0.06 -25.40 -0.15
CA ASP A 222 -0.23 -24.85 -1.48
C ASP A 222 -0.78 -23.41 -1.41
N ARG A 223 -1.58 -23.07 -0.39
CA ARG A 223 -2.13 -21.72 -0.20
C ARG A 223 -1.08 -20.73 0.26
N GLU A 224 -0.18 -21.13 1.17
CA GLU A 224 0.98 -20.36 1.62
C GLU A 224 1.98 -20.10 0.49
N LEU A 225 2.33 -21.14 -0.28
CA LEU A 225 3.17 -21.01 -1.47
C LEU A 225 2.53 -20.10 -2.53
N LEU A 226 1.21 -20.14 -2.66
CA LEU A 226 0.43 -19.25 -3.51
C LEU A 226 0.41 -17.80 -2.98
N ALA A 227 0.44 -17.58 -1.66
CA ALA A 227 0.58 -16.26 -1.05
C ALA A 227 1.95 -15.63 -1.36
N VAL A 228 3.04 -16.40 -1.22
CA VAL A 228 4.38 -15.97 -1.67
C VAL A 228 4.37 -15.65 -3.16
N TYR A 229 3.95 -16.59 -4.01
CA TYR A 229 3.95 -16.44 -5.47
C TYR A 229 3.15 -15.22 -5.96
N ALA A 230 1.91 -15.06 -5.48
CA ALA A 230 1.06 -13.95 -5.89
C ALA A 230 1.58 -12.60 -5.38
N SER A 231 2.10 -12.55 -4.15
CA SER A 231 2.72 -11.34 -3.60
C SER A 231 4.04 -11.00 -4.33
N ILE A 232 4.81 -12.00 -4.77
CA ILE A 232 6.01 -11.78 -5.60
C ILE A 232 5.64 -11.21 -6.97
N ARG A 233 4.59 -11.72 -7.62
CA ARG A 233 4.07 -11.14 -8.87
C ARG A 233 3.53 -9.72 -8.71
N HIS A 234 2.83 -9.42 -7.61
CA HIS A 234 2.19 -8.11 -7.43
C HIS A 234 3.21 -6.98 -7.24
N PHE A 235 4.08 -7.07 -6.22
CA PHE A 235 5.14 -6.06 -6.03
C PHE A 235 6.42 -6.36 -6.84
N ARG A 236 6.31 -6.88 -8.08
CA ARG A 236 7.49 -7.22 -8.91
C ARG A 236 8.42 -6.01 -9.08
N HIS A 237 7.85 -4.91 -9.55
CA HIS A 237 8.54 -3.65 -9.85
C HIS A 237 9.24 -3.00 -8.65
N MET A 238 8.87 -3.34 -7.41
CA MET A 238 9.53 -2.83 -6.18
C MET A 238 10.67 -3.71 -5.65
N ARG A 239 10.94 -4.87 -6.26
CA ARG A 239 11.99 -5.82 -5.83
C ARG A 239 12.87 -6.37 -6.94
N GLU A 240 12.52 -6.14 -8.20
CA GLU A 240 13.35 -6.56 -9.33
C GLU A 240 14.76 -5.94 -9.20
N GLY A 241 15.79 -6.80 -9.19
CA GLY A 241 17.18 -6.40 -8.90
C GLY A 241 17.54 -6.21 -7.40
N ARG A 242 16.64 -6.45 -6.44
CA ARG A 242 16.91 -6.31 -4.99
C ARG A 242 16.79 -7.63 -4.24
N GLN A 243 17.74 -7.92 -3.36
CA GLN A 243 17.65 -9.03 -2.40
C GLN A 243 16.64 -8.68 -1.28
N PHE A 244 15.80 -9.65 -0.90
CA PHE A 244 14.83 -9.50 0.19
C PHE A 244 14.56 -10.82 0.92
N ILE A 245 14.12 -10.71 2.17
CA ILE A 245 13.73 -11.86 3.01
C ILE A 245 12.22 -12.11 2.87
N ILE A 246 11.80 -13.37 2.81
CA ILE A 246 10.39 -13.78 2.84
C ILE A 246 10.07 -14.31 4.25
N PHE A 247 9.11 -13.70 4.93
CA PHE A 247 8.60 -14.13 6.24
C PHE A 247 7.22 -14.81 6.10
N THR A 248 7.07 -15.95 6.76
CA THR A 248 5.82 -16.73 6.87
C THR A 248 5.82 -17.46 8.21
N ASP A 249 4.66 -17.72 8.80
CA ASP A 249 4.54 -18.59 9.97
C ASP A 249 4.31 -20.07 9.60
N HIS A 250 4.23 -20.38 8.30
CA HIS A 250 4.14 -21.76 7.83
C HIS A 250 5.52 -22.44 7.76
N LYS A 251 5.99 -22.98 8.90
CA LYS A 251 7.29 -23.67 9.04
C LYS A 251 7.70 -24.60 7.89
N PRO A 252 6.82 -25.43 7.29
CA PRO A 252 7.21 -26.28 6.15
C PRO A 252 7.70 -25.52 4.92
N LEU A 253 7.27 -24.26 4.73
CA LEU A 253 7.64 -23.44 3.57
C LEU A 253 9.09 -22.93 3.63
N VAL A 254 9.67 -22.79 4.83
CA VAL A 254 11.11 -22.50 5.02
C VAL A 254 12.00 -23.54 4.33
N TYR A 255 11.53 -24.79 4.24
CA TYR A 255 12.25 -25.90 3.62
C TYR A 255 11.91 -26.08 2.14
N ALA A 256 11.06 -25.25 1.53
CA ALA A 256 10.54 -25.48 0.18
C ALA A 256 11.65 -25.62 -0.88
N PHE A 257 12.68 -24.76 -0.83
CA PHE A 257 13.86 -24.84 -1.71
C PHE A 257 14.89 -25.91 -1.33
N ARG A 258 14.67 -26.63 -0.21
CA ARG A 258 15.54 -27.74 0.26
C ARG A 258 14.89 -29.11 0.07
N GLN A 259 13.64 -29.17 -0.36
CA GLN A 259 12.93 -30.43 -0.65
C GLN A 259 13.37 -30.98 -2.02
N LYS A 260 13.41 -32.32 -2.14
CA LYS A 260 13.66 -32.97 -3.44
C LYS A 260 12.55 -32.58 -4.44
N PRO A 261 12.88 -32.16 -5.69
CA PRO A 261 11.89 -31.79 -6.70
C PRO A 261 10.83 -32.87 -6.97
N GLU A 262 11.24 -34.15 -6.88
CA GLU A 262 10.40 -35.35 -6.97
C GLU A 262 9.15 -35.33 -6.06
N LYS A 263 9.21 -34.61 -4.93
CA LYS A 263 8.11 -34.51 -3.95
C LYS A 263 7.18 -33.32 -4.19
N ALA A 264 7.54 -32.39 -5.08
CA ALA A 264 6.76 -31.20 -5.37
C ALA A 264 5.87 -31.42 -6.60
N SER A 265 4.60 -31.02 -6.52
CA SER A 265 3.69 -31.10 -7.67
C SER A 265 4.12 -30.14 -8.80
N PRO A 266 3.76 -30.40 -10.08
CA PRO A 266 4.05 -29.49 -11.19
C PRO A 266 3.46 -28.07 -11.05
N ARG A 267 2.54 -27.84 -10.10
CA ARG A 267 2.09 -26.49 -9.69
C ARG A 267 3.07 -25.85 -8.71
N GLN A 268 3.48 -26.58 -7.68
CA GLN A 268 4.44 -26.11 -6.68
C GLN A 268 5.80 -25.80 -7.31
N LEU A 269 6.29 -26.65 -8.23
CA LEU A 269 7.53 -26.41 -8.98
C LEU A 269 7.47 -25.09 -9.77
N ARG A 270 6.38 -24.83 -10.51
CA ARG A 270 6.21 -23.55 -11.25
C ARG A 270 6.10 -22.32 -10.34
N HIS A 271 5.57 -22.47 -9.13
CA HIS A 271 5.60 -21.37 -8.16
C HIS A 271 7.02 -21.18 -7.61
N LEU A 272 7.71 -22.25 -7.22
CA LEU A 272 9.06 -22.19 -6.63
C LEU A 272 10.11 -21.69 -7.61
N ASP A 273 10.06 -22.10 -8.88
CA ASP A 273 10.90 -21.55 -9.95
C ASP A 273 10.76 -20.02 -10.03
N TYR A 274 9.51 -19.53 -10.17
CA TYR A 274 9.24 -18.09 -10.23
C TYR A 274 9.63 -17.36 -8.95
N ILE A 275 9.47 -17.96 -7.76
CA ILE A 275 9.91 -17.36 -6.49
C ILE A 275 11.45 -17.29 -6.44
N GLY A 276 12.14 -18.34 -6.89
CA GLY A 276 13.59 -18.46 -6.90
C GLY A 276 14.31 -17.48 -7.82
N GLN A 277 13.62 -16.97 -8.86
CA GLN A 277 14.08 -15.85 -9.70
C GLN A 277 14.22 -14.53 -8.92
N PHE A 278 13.64 -14.42 -7.72
CA PHE A 278 13.65 -13.21 -6.89
C PHE A 278 14.32 -13.41 -5.52
N SER A 279 13.97 -14.46 -4.77
CA SER A 279 14.59 -14.79 -3.48
C SER A 279 14.28 -16.23 -3.05
N THR A 280 15.30 -16.92 -2.55
CA THR A 280 15.19 -18.24 -1.91
C THR A 280 15.22 -18.16 -0.37
N ASN A 281 15.39 -16.96 0.20
CA ASN A 281 15.56 -16.75 1.65
C ASN A 281 14.20 -16.64 2.35
N ILE A 282 13.61 -17.79 2.68
CA ILE A 282 12.37 -17.92 3.44
C ILE A 282 12.70 -18.20 4.91
N LEU A 283 12.24 -17.32 5.82
CA LEU A 283 12.41 -17.45 7.27
C LEU A 283 11.05 -17.61 7.97
N TYR A 284 11.04 -18.40 9.05
CA TYR A 284 9.89 -18.55 9.93
C TYR A 284 9.78 -17.34 10.88
N ILE A 285 8.58 -16.78 10.99
CA ILE A 285 8.17 -15.81 12.02
C ILE A 285 7.00 -16.38 12.82
N LYS A 286 6.78 -15.99 14.09
CA LYS A 286 5.60 -16.47 14.81
C LYS A 286 4.32 -15.83 14.27
N GLY A 287 3.20 -16.55 14.27
CA GLY A 287 1.88 -15.98 13.90
C GLY A 287 1.49 -14.74 14.72
N GLU A 288 1.89 -14.70 15.99
CA GLU A 288 1.72 -13.56 16.92
C GLU A 288 2.48 -12.29 16.49
N GLU A 289 3.49 -12.45 15.63
CA GLU A 289 4.27 -11.38 15.00
C GLU A 289 3.82 -11.17 13.52
N ASN A 290 3.19 -12.18 12.91
CA ASN A 290 2.63 -12.18 11.54
C ASN A 290 1.24 -11.51 11.38
N VAL A 291 0.73 -10.88 12.44
CA VAL A 291 -0.62 -10.27 12.56
C VAL A 291 -1.10 -9.49 11.31
N VAL A 292 -0.18 -8.83 10.62
CA VAL A 292 -0.43 -8.00 9.44
C VAL A 292 -0.89 -8.84 8.24
N ALA A 293 -0.15 -9.90 7.91
CA ALA A 293 -0.51 -10.76 6.78
C ALA A 293 -1.73 -11.65 7.14
N ASP A 294 -1.76 -12.16 8.39
CA ASP A 294 -2.89 -12.90 8.96
C ASP A 294 -4.22 -12.15 8.80
N THR A 295 -4.22 -10.84 9.02
CA THR A 295 -5.45 -10.05 8.84
C THR A 295 -5.79 -9.85 7.35
N LEU A 296 -4.81 -9.58 6.48
CA LEU A 296 -5.04 -9.44 5.03
C LEU A 296 -5.59 -10.72 4.37
N SER A 297 -5.21 -11.89 4.88
CA SER A 297 -5.74 -13.17 4.42
C SER A 297 -7.15 -13.45 4.95
N ARG A 298 -7.58 -12.80 6.04
CA ARG A 298 -8.89 -13.00 6.71
C ARG A 298 -9.95 -11.94 6.38
N ILE A 299 -9.57 -10.79 5.83
CA ILE A 299 -10.52 -9.75 5.40
C ILE A 299 -11.22 -10.18 4.10
N THR A 300 -12.47 -10.64 4.22
CA THR A 300 -13.29 -11.06 3.07
C THR A 300 -13.97 -9.91 2.33
N THR A 301 -13.88 -8.67 2.83
CA THR A 301 -14.61 -7.50 2.33
C THR A 301 -13.78 -6.22 2.50
N ILE A 302 -12.81 -6.03 1.61
CA ILE A 302 -12.53 -4.70 1.05
C ILE A 302 -12.95 -4.82 -0.41
N ASP A 303 -14.17 -4.40 -0.72
CA ASP A 303 -14.52 -4.09 -2.09
C ASP A 303 -14.05 -2.64 -2.30
N THR A 304 -12.89 -2.48 -2.93
CA THR A 304 -12.40 -1.16 -3.32
C THR A 304 -13.43 -0.54 -4.26
N PRO A 305 -14.02 0.63 -3.94
CA PRO A 305 -14.90 1.33 -4.86
C PRO A 305 -14.16 1.61 -6.18
N SER A 306 -14.91 1.69 -7.28
CA SER A 306 -14.33 2.07 -8.58
C SER A 306 -13.50 3.36 -8.42
N PRO A 307 -12.28 3.47 -8.97
CA PRO A 307 -11.33 4.51 -8.53
C PRO A 307 -11.71 5.96 -8.87
N ILE A 308 -12.82 6.20 -9.56
CA ILE A 308 -13.17 7.45 -10.22
C ILE A 308 -14.62 7.84 -9.90
N ASP A 309 -14.79 8.83 -9.03
CA ASP A 309 -16.03 9.60 -8.94
C ASP A 309 -15.87 10.89 -9.76
N TYR A 310 -16.45 10.89 -10.96
CA TYR A 310 -16.38 12.00 -11.90
C TYR A 310 -17.04 13.30 -11.39
N LYS A 311 -17.93 13.23 -10.39
CA LYS A 311 -18.53 14.43 -9.80
C LYS A 311 -17.55 15.08 -8.82
N LYS A 312 -16.89 14.28 -7.99
CA LYS A 312 -15.95 14.80 -7.00
C LYS A 312 -14.71 15.44 -7.64
N MET A 313 -14.24 14.89 -8.77
CA MET A 313 -13.20 15.51 -9.61
C MET A 313 -13.62 16.86 -10.26
N ALA A 314 -14.90 17.23 -10.23
CA ALA A 314 -15.37 18.56 -10.62
C ALA A 314 -15.40 19.53 -9.43
N GLU A 315 -15.70 19.04 -8.23
CA GLU A 315 -15.78 19.82 -6.99
C GLU A 315 -14.39 20.18 -6.42
N GLU A 316 -13.38 19.32 -6.59
CA GLU A 316 -11.99 19.58 -6.16
C GLU A 316 -11.27 20.70 -6.96
N GLN A 317 -11.92 21.31 -7.97
CA GLN A 317 -11.29 22.30 -8.85
C GLN A 317 -11.14 23.70 -8.23
N SER A 318 -11.57 23.91 -6.99
CA SER A 318 -11.59 25.23 -6.35
C SER A 318 -11.12 25.26 -4.89
N CYS A 319 -9.85 24.95 -4.63
CA CYS A 319 -9.13 25.57 -3.51
C CYS A 319 -7.61 25.62 -3.73
N ARG A 320 -6.91 26.43 -2.91
CA ARG A 320 -5.49 26.79 -3.10
C ARG A 320 -4.55 26.11 -2.11
N ASN A 321 -3.26 26.17 -2.49
CA ASN A 321 -2.08 26.31 -1.63
C ASN A 321 -1.39 25.06 -1.05
N TYR A 322 -0.14 24.92 -1.50
CA TYR A 322 1.03 24.62 -0.66
C TYR A 322 1.12 23.18 -0.08
N TYR A 323 1.94 22.29 -0.64
CA TYR A 323 3.18 22.54 -1.38
C TYR A 323 3.81 21.29 -2.11
N LEU A 324 3.53 20.68 -3.27
CA LEU A 324 4.61 19.90 -4.01
C LEU A 324 4.53 20.15 -5.52
N ILE A 325 5.61 19.97 -6.30
CA ILE A 325 5.61 20.34 -7.71
C ILE A 325 4.89 19.30 -8.53
N LEU A 326 3.62 19.61 -8.74
CA LEU A 326 2.85 19.17 -9.88
C LEU A 326 2.88 20.28 -10.96
N ILE A 327 3.51 19.99 -12.09
CA ILE A 327 3.34 20.76 -13.32
C ILE A 327 2.21 20.09 -14.11
N ARG A 328 1.19 20.85 -14.49
CA ARG A 328 0.09 20.35 -15.30
C ARG A 328 0.14 20.95 -16.70
N LEU A 329 0.25 20.06 -17.67
CA LEU A 329 0.26 20.33 -19.11
C LEU A 329 -1.17 20.71 -19.58
N ILE A 330 -1.29 21.25 -20.79
CA ILE A 330 -2.55 21.68 -21.42
C ILE A 330 -3.00 20.67 -22.48
#